data_AF-A0A317JG45-F1
#
_entry.id   AF-A0A317JG45-F1
#
_cell.length_a   1.000
_cell.length_b   1.000
_cell.length_c   1.000
_cell.angle_alpha   90.00
_cell.angle_beta   90.00
_cell.angle_gamma   90.00
#
_symmetry.space_group_name_H-M   'P 1'
#
loop_
_entity.id
_entity.type
_entity.pdbx_description
1 polymer ?
#
loop_
_entity_poly.entity_id
_entity_poly.type
_entity_poly.pdbx_seq_one_letter_code
_entity_poly.pdbx_strand_id
1 'polypeptide(L)'
;MLSPRDKSKLFRKFVSDPLSFSEKDLALYVQNARLDPRVAEAVTEHIRDFWWKYRAETLNKKLLRQPWPQAIKPMINQIIEFCDGDEITAKEFKAWSRGVIRGFGNSPPQLYFVPHVWPRSKSFDREFVDSLPSFSRCGYFAKDLLFNKGKARSIKGPPLNQAPALDIEIKLKLQLIKDIQGYLAHFSTSQIMSKTGIDRTTLSKIRLGRLNQLSLKRLARFSEVLAKAYEDG
;
A
#
# COMPACT_ATOMS: atom_id res chain seq x y z
N MET A 1 2.78 -22.88 5.42
CA MET A 1 3.42 -21.66 5.96
C MET A 1 4.82 -21.55 5.39
N LEU A 2 5.37 -20.34 5.22
CA LEU A 2 6.74 -20.13 4.71
C LEU A 2 7.79 -20.40 5.80
N SER A 3 8.94 -20.98 5.41
CA SER A 3 10.08 -21.13 6.33
C SER A 3 10.69 -19.77 6.70
N PRO A 4 11.41 -19.64 7.84
CA PRO A 4 12.10 -18.39 8.19
C PRO A 4 13.04 -17.87 7.10
N ARG A 5 13.78 -18.77 6.43
CA ARG A 5 14.69 -18.45 5.33
C ARG A 5 13.93 -17.89 4.12
N ASP A 6 12.78 -18.49 3.81
CA ASP A 6 11.90 -18.00 2.74
C ASP A 6 11.31 -16.65 3.08
N LYS A 7 10.86 -16.43 4.33
CA LYS A 7 10.35 -15.13 4.79
C LYS A 7 11.39 -14.02 4.59
N SER A 8 12.67 -14.26 4.94
CA SER A 8 13.75 -13.27 4.74
C SER A 8 14.08 -13.02 3.26
N LYS A 9 14.14 -14.07 2.43
CA LYS A 9 14.39 -13.92 0.99
C LYS A 9 13.25 -13.17 0.31
N LEU A 10 12.02 -13.44 0.72
CA LEU A 10 10.82 -12.82 0.19
C LEU A 10 10.69 -11.37 0.64
N PHE A 11 11.00 -11.05 1.90
CA PHE A 11 11.08 -9.66 2.38
C PHE A 11 12.10 -8.85 1.56
N ARG A 12 13.28 -9.43 1.27
CA ARG A 12 14.27 -8.77 0.40
C ARG A 12 13.73 -8.52 -1.01
N LYS A 13 13.06 -9.50 -1.62
CA LYS A 13 12.42 -9.34 -2.93
C LYS A 13 11.36 -8.23 -2.94
N PHE A 14 10.62 -8.14 -1.84
CA PHE A 14 9.57 -7.15 -1.62
C PHE A 14 10.11 -5.72 -1.59
N VAL A 15 11.27 -5.55 -0.95
CA VAL A 15 11.99 -4.26 -0.89
C VAL A 15 12.69 -3.95 -2.21
N SER A 16 13.29 -4.95 -2.87
CA SER A 16 14.13 -4.73 -4.06
C SER A 16 13.34 -4.53 -5.36
N ASP A 17 12.19 -5.20 -5.52
CA ASP A 17 11.36 -5.09 -6.73
C ASP A 17 9.87 -5.23 -6.40
N PRO A 18 9.27 -4.17 -5.82
CA PRO A 18 7.85 -4.19 -5.46
C PRO A 18 6.94 -4.30 -6.70
N LEU A 19 7.39 -3.87 -7.88
CA LEU A 19 6.58 -3.95 -9.10
C LEU A 19 6.54 -5.35 -9.71
N SER A 20 7.37 -6.30 -9.29
CA SER A 20 7.29 -7.67 -9.77
C SER A 20 6.13 -8.50 -9.21
N PHE A 21 5.46 -8.05 -8.15
CA PHE A 21 4.51 -8.90 -7.41
C PHE A 21 3.15 -9.02 -8.10
N SER A 22 2.74 -10.26 -8.37
CA SER A 22 1.40 -10.58 -8.86
C SER A 22 0.34 -10.56 -7.75
N GLU A 23 -0.95 -10.55 -8.10
CA GLU A 23 -2.05 -10.71 -7.14
C GLU A 23 -1.95 -12.03 -6.36
N LYS A 24 -1.43 -13.09 -7.00
CA LYS A 24 -1.24 -14.40 -6.36
C LYS A 24 -0.20 -14.30 -5.26
N ASP A 25 0.91 -13.61 -5.52
CA ASP A 25 1.97 -13.40 -4.55
C ASP A 25 1.44 -12.57 -3.38
N LEU A 26 0.78 -11.44 -3.67
CA LEU A 26 0.20 -10.58 -2.64
C LEU A 26 -0.76 -11.35 -1.72
N ALA A 27 -1.66 -12.16 -2.29
CA ALA A 27 -2.58 -12.99 -1.50
C ALA A 27 -1.84 -14.00 -0.60
N LEU A 28 -0.77 -14.62 -1.11
CA LEU A 28 0.08 -15.51 -0.31
C LEU A 28 0.75 -14.75 0.85
N TYR A 29 1.23 -13.53 0.65
CA TYR A 29 1.86 -12.76 1.72
C TYR A 29 0.87 -12.29 2.77
N VAL A 30 -0.33 -11.88 2.35
CA VAL A 30 -1.39 -11.46 3.25
C VAL A 30 -1.68 -12.55 4.28
N GLN A 31 -1.79 -13.82 3.88
CA GLN A 31 -2.06 -14.89 4.85
C GLN A 31 -0.87 -15.17 5.80
N ASN A 32 0.36 -14.83 5.39
CA ASN A 32 1.57 -14.99 6.22
C ASN A 32 1.82 -13.76 7.11
N ALA A 33 1.29 -12.60 6.76
CA ALA A 33 1.39 -11.36 7.53
C ALA A 33 0.80 -11.52 8.94
N ARG A 34 -0.22 -12.36 9.12
CA ARG A 34 -0.79 -12.69 10.45
C ARG A 34 0.18 -13.44 11.39
N LEU A 35 1.33 -13.87 10.89
CA LEU A 35 2.31 -14.67 11.63
C LEU A 35 3.67 -13.98 11.76
N ASP A 36 3.89 -12.88 11.05
CA ASP A 36 5.15 -12.15 11.07
C ASP A 36 4.90 -10.65 10.87
N PRO A 37 5.16 -9.82 11.90
CA PRO A 37 4.93 -8.38 11.83
C PRO A 37 5.74 -7.69 10.75
N ARG A 38 6.92 -8.19 10.41
CA ARG A 38 7.76 -7.61 9.35
C ARG A 38 7.13 -7.82 7.97
N VAL A 39 6.48 -8.96 7.78
CA VAL A 39 5.74 -9.26 6.55
C VAL A 39 4.49 -8.39 6.48
N ALA A 40 3.77 -8.24 7.59
CA ALA A 40 2.60 -7.36 7.66
C ALA A 40 2.96 -5.89 7.37
N GLU A 41 4.06 -5.41 7.91
CA GLU A 41 4.61 -4.07 7.64
C GLU A 41 4.90 -3.87 6.16
N ALA A 42 5.71 -4.76 5.57
CA ALA A 42 6.02 -4.72 4.14
C ALA A 42 4.74 -4.72 3.29
N VAL A 43 3.84 -5.68 3.50
CA VAL A 43 2.61 -5.81 2.72
C VAL A 43 1.73 -4.56 2.83
N THR A 44 1.63 -3.97 4.02
CA THR A 44 0.83 -2.76 4.23
C THR A 44 1.43 -1.57 3.47
N GLU A 45 2.74 -1.36 3.54
CA GLU A 45 3.41 -0.30 2.77
C GLU A 45 3.25 -0.47 1.27
N HIS A 46 3.30 -1.71 0.79
CA HIS A 46 3.13 -1.99 -0.62
C HIS A 46 1.69 -1.84 -1.10
N ILE A 47 0.70 -2.24 -0.30
CA ILE A 47 -0.70 -1.94 -0.62
C ILE A 47 -0.88 -0.41 -0.67
N ARG A 48 -0.36 0.34 0.30
CA ARG A 48 -0.43 1.80 0.32
C ARG A 48 0.13 2.40 -0.98
N ASP A 49 1.28 1.92 -1.43
CA ASP A 49 2.00 2.54 -2.54
C ASP A 49 1.52 2.03 -3.93
N PHE A 50 1.04 0.79 -4.01
CA PHE A 50 0.78 0.08 -5.28
C PHE A 50 -0.59 -0.60 -5.40
N TRP A 51 -1.57 -0.29 -4.54
CA TRP A 51 -2.92 -0.88 -4.64
C TRP A 51 -3.53 -0.78 -6.04
N TRP A 52 -3.28 0.33 -6.75
CA TRP A 52 -3.80 0.64 -8.09
C TRP A 52 -3.33 -0.35 -9.16
N LYS A 53 -2.21 -1.03 -8.93
CA LYS A 53 -1.71 -2.10 -9.80
C LYS A 53 -2.63 -3.31 -9.80
N TYR A 54 -3.34 -3.54 -8.69
CA TYR A 54 -4.12 -4.75 -8.47
C TYR A 54 -5.57 -4.54 -8.82
N ARG A 55 -6.12 -5.38 -9.70
CA ARG A 55 -7.56 -5.40 -9.95
C ARG A 55 -8.27 -5.97 -8.72
N ALA A 56 -9.13 -5.17 -8.09
CA ALA A 56 -9.80 -5.51 -6.83
C ALA A 56 -10.49 -6.89 -6.89
N GLU A 57 -11.23 -7.17 -7.97
CA GLU A 57 -11.93 -8.45 -8.17
C GLU A 57 -10.97 -9.63 -8.32
N THR A 58 -9.87 -9.45 -9.06
CA THR A 58 -8.88 -10.51 -9.28
C THR A 58 -8.17 -10.83 -7.97
N LEU A 59 -7.74 -9.80 -7.24
CA LEU A 59 -7.11 -9.96 -5.93
C LEU A 59 -8.07 -10.61 -4.92
N ASN A 60 -9.35 -10.19 -4.87
CA ASN A 60 -10.37 -10.83 -4.04
C ASN A 60 -10.49 -12.33 -4.32
N LYS A 61 -10.59 -12.73 -5.59
CA LYS A 61 -10.62 -14.16 -5.98
C LYS A 61 -9.37 -14.93 -5.54
N LYS A 62 -8.18 -14.30 -5.55
CA LYS A 62 -6.94 -14.94 -5.07
C LYS A 62 -6.89 -15.03 -3.54
N LEU A 63 -7.37 -14.01 -2.84
CA LEU A 63 -7.47 -13.98 -1.38
C LEU A 63 -8.45 -15.02 -0.86
N LEU A 64 -9.64 -15.14 -1.45
CA LEU A 64 -10.65 -16.13 -1.07
C LEU A 64 -10.17 -17.58 -1.18
N ARG A 65 -9.14 -17.85 -2.00
CA ARG A 65 -8.50 -19.17 -2.10
C ARG A 65 -7.45 -19.42 -1.02
N GLN A 66 -7.08 -18.41 -0.24
CA GLN A 66 -6.16 -18.57 0.88
C GLN A 66 -6.92 -19.06 2.12
N PRO A 67 -6.24 -19.70 3.09
CA PRO A 67 -6.89 -20.10 4.33
C PRO A 67 -7.35 -18.94 5.21
N TRP A 68 -6.73 -17.75 5.05
CA TRP A 68 -6.98 -16.56 5.88
C TRP A 68 -7.14 -15.29 5.02
N PRO A 69 -8.18 -15.17 4.17
CA PRO A 69 -8.40 -13.99 3.33
C PRO A 69 -8.55 -12.70 4.14
N GLN A 70 -9.14 -12.79 5.33
CA GLN A 70 -9.48 -11.66 6.18
C GLN A 70 -8.25 -10.95 6.75
N ALA A 71 -7.08 -11.59 6.70
CA ALA A 71 -5.82 -11.00 7.12
C ALA A 71 -5.55 -9.66 6.41
N ILE A 72 -6.06 -9.44 5.19
CA ILE A 72 -5.84 -8.12 4.53
C ILE A 72 -6.56 -6.96 5.23
N LYS A 73 -7.63 -7.24 6.01
CA LYS A 73 -8.52 -6.19 6.55
C LYS A 73 -7.78 -5.22 7.49
N PRO A 74 -7.01 -5.66 8.49
CA PRO A 74 -6.30 -4.72 9.37
C PRO A 74 -5.30 -3.83 8.63
N MET A 75 -4.61 -4.37 7.62
CA MET A 75 -3.67 -3.59 6.80
C MET A 75 -4.39 -2.49 6.02
N ILE A 76 -5.49 -2.84 5.33
CA ILE A 76 -6.33 -1.87 4.61
C ILE A 76 -6.90 -0.83 5.57
N ASN A 77 -7.41 -1.24 6.72
CA ASN A 77 -8.01 -0.33 7.69
C ASN A 77 -6.99 0.67 8.22
N GLN A 78 -5.76 0.22 8.50
CA GLN A 78 -4.70 1.16 8.90
C GLN A 78 -4.36 2.16 7.80
N ILE A 79 -4.34 1.74 6.53
CA ILE A 79 -4.11 2.69 5.43
C ILE A 79 -5.23 3.72 5.40
N ILE A 80 -6.49 3.30 5.56
CA ILE A 80 -7.63 4.23 5.62
C ILE A 80 -7.54 5.18 6.81
N GLU A 81 -7.11 4.68 7.97
CA GLU A 81 -7.08 5.42 9.24
C GLU A 81 -5.89 6.37 9.36
N PHE A 82 -4.72 5.99 8.81
CA PHE A 82 -3.44 6.66 9.08
C PHE A 82 -2.69 7.16 7.83
N CYS A 83 -3.25 7.04 6.62
CA CYS A 83 -2.65 7.68 5.45
C CYS A 83 -3.35 9.00 5.11
N ASP A 84 -2.61 10.10 5.28
CA ASP A 84 -2.92 11.41 4.73
C ASP A 84 -2.69 11.38 3.21
N GLY A 85 -3.71 10.97 2.48
CA GLY A 85 -3.77 11.12 1.02
C GLY A 85 -4.64 12.32 0.64
N ASP A 86 -4.50 12.81 -0.59
CA ASP A 86 -5.51 13.70 -1.15
C ASP A 86 -6.89 13.01 -1.15
N GLU A 87 -7.97 13.81 -1.06
CA GLU A 87 -9.34 13.30 -0.89
C GLU A 87 -9.75 12.35 -2.01
N ILE A 88 -9.27 12.61 -3.24
CA ILE A 88 -9.58 11.81 -4.43
C ILE A 88 -8.95 10.42 -4.29
N THR A 89 -7.67 10.34 -3.96
CA THR A 89 -6.91 9.11 -3.75
C THR A 89 -7.50 8.32 -2.58
N ALA A 90 -7.90 8.98 -1.51
CA ALA A 90 -8.56 8.34 -0.38
C ALA A 90 -9.91 7.73 -0.79
N LYS A 91 -10.71 8.42 -1.62
CA LYS A 91 -11.99 7.92 -2.13
C LYS A 91 -11.80 6.74 -3.09
N GLU A 92 -10.85 6.83 -4.03
CA GLU A 92 -10.54 5.74 -4.96
C GLU A 92 -10.01 4.51 -4.20
N PHE A 93 -9.14 4.70 -3.22
CA PHE A 93 -8.65 3.60 -2.37
C PHE A 93 -9.78 2.94 -1.58
N LYS A 94 -10.69 3.73 -0.99
CA LYS A 94 -11.88 3.21 -0.29
C LYS A 94 -12.83 2.45 -1.22
N ALA A 95 -12.93 2.83 -2.49
CA ALA A 95 -13.71 2.09 -3.48
C ALA A 95 -13.03 0.76 -3.84
N TRP A 96 -11.73 0.79 -4.12
CA TRP A 96 -10.92 -0.39 -4.38
C TRP A 96 -10.96 -1.39 -3.22
N SER A 97 -10.78 -0.91 -1.98
CA SER A 97 -10.72 -1.75 -0.79
C SER A 97 -12.03 -2.49 -0.55
N ARG A 98 -13.17 -1.83 -0.74
CA ARG A 98 -14.51 -2.47 -0.69
C ARG A 98 -14.62 -3.62 -1.70
N GLY A 99 -14.06 -3.47 -2.90
CA GLY A 99 -14.00 -4.54 -3.89
C GLY A 99 -13.11 -5.71 -3.45
N VAL A 100 -11.95 -5.41 -2.87
CA VAL A 100 -10.99 -6.42 -2.40
C VAL A 100 -11.53 -7.25 -1.23
N ILE A 101 -12.24 -6.62 -0.28
CA ILE A 101 -12.73 -7.30 0.93
C ILE A 101 -14.16 -7.85 0.80
N ARG A 102 -14.78 -7.73 -0.38
CA ARG A 102 -16.15 -8.18 -0.61
C ARG A 102 -16.28 -9.68 -0.32
N GLY A 103 -17.33 -10.05 0.43
CA GLY A 103 -17.60 -11.43 0.80
C GLY A 103 -16.73 -11.98 1.93
N PHE A 104 -15.83 -11.19 2.52
CA PHE A 104 -15.08 -11.63 3.68
C PHE A 104 -15.96 -11.53 4.93
N GLY A 105 -16.27 -12.67 5.54
CA GLY A 105 -16.89 -12.73 6.86
C GLY A 105 -16.04 -12.08 7.96
N ASN A 106 -16.59 -12.01 9.17
CA ASN A 106 -15.82 -11.61 10.34
C ASN A 106 -14.77 -12.68 10.65
N SER A 107 -13.55 -12.26 11.01
CA SER A 107 -12.59 -13.20 11.56
C SER A 107 -13.01 -13.55 12.99
N PRO A 108 -12.83 -14.80 13.44
CA PRO A 108 -12.86 -15.08 14.87
C PRO A 108 -11.76 -14.25 15.56
N PRO A 109 -11.94 -13.85 16.84
CA PRO A 109 -10.94 -13.11 17.58
C PRO A 109 -9.58 -13.84 17.61
N GLN A 110 -8.52 -13.22 17.08
CA GLN A 110 -7.18 -13.81 16.96
C GLN A 110 -6.06 -12.78 17.16
N LEU A 111 -4.92 -13.21 17.69
CA LEU A 111 -3.72 -12.38 17.72
C LEU A 111 -3.14 -12.26 16.30
N TYR A 112 -3.01 -11.04 15.79
CA TYR A 112 -2.40 -10.79 14.48
C TYR A 112 -0.87 -10.94 14.53
N PHE A 113 -0.30 -10.88 15.73
CA PHE A 113 1.11 -11.11 16.02
C PHE A 113 1.23 -11.95 17.28
N VAL A 114 1.91 -13.08 17.18
CA VAL A 114 2.22 -13.91 18.34
C VAL A 114 3.73 -14.02 18.43
N PRO A 115 4.29 -13.49 19.51
CA PRO A 115 4.98 -14.42 20.39
C PRO A 115 4.45 -14.27 21.84
N HIS A 116 4.08 -15.40 22.44
CA HIS A 116 3.94 -15.60 23.90
C HIS A 116 2.65 -15.22 24.65
N VAL A 117 1.53 -14.88 24.01
CA VAL A 117 0.26 -14.64 24.74
C VAL A 117 -0.70 -15.83 24.61
N TRP A 118 -1.07 -16.43 25.74
CA TRP A 118 -2.06 -17.52 25.80
C TRP A 118 -3.49 -17.00 25.59
N PRO A 119 -4.30 -17.66 24.74
CA PRO A 119 -5.71 -17.30 24.55
C PRO A 119 -6.49 -17.29 25.87
N ARG A 120 -7.39 -16.30 26.06
CA ARG A 120 -8.27 -16.16 27.24
C ARG A 120 -7.58 -15.94 28.59
N SER A 121 -6.32 -15.52 28.59
CA SER A 121 -5.64 -15.06 29.82
C SER A 121 -6.04 -13.63 30.18
N LYS A 122 -5.86 -13.20 31.44
CA LYS A 122 -6.04 -11.77 31.80
C LYS A 122 -5.18 -10.83 30.95
N SER A 123 -4.01 -11.31 30.51
CA SER A 123 -3.15 -10.58 29.59
C SER A 123 -3.78 -10.45 28.20
N PHE A 124 -4.49 -11.47 27.72
CA PHE A 124 -5.24 -11.43 26.46
C PHE A 124 -6.36 -10.38 26.48
N ASP A 125 -7.10 -10.28 27.58
CA ASP A 125 -8.18 -9.29 27.70
C ASP A 125 -7.65 -7.85 27.70
N ARG A 126 -6.49 -7.61 28.33
CA ARG A 126 -5.81 -6.31 28.27
C ARG A 126 -5.32 -5.98 26.86
N GLU A 127 -4.70 -6.95 26.18
CA GLU A 127 -4.27 -6.79 24.79
C GLU A 127 -5.44 -6.42 23.86
N PHE A 128 -6.64 -6.96 24.10
CA PHE A 128 -7.83 -6.60 23.32
C PHE A 128 -8.25 -5.14 23.53
N VAL A 129 -8.32 -4.68 24.79
CA VAL A 129 -8.72 -3.31 25.13
C VAL A 129 -7.75 -2.28 24.55
N ASP A 130 -6.46 -2.58 24.63
CA ASP A 130 -5.39 -1.67 24.19
C ASP A 130 -5.12 -1.74 22.67
N SER A 131 -5.82 -2.60 21.93
CA SER A 131 -5.57 -2.79 20.50
C SER A 131 -6.03 -1.62 19.64
N LEU A 132 -5.27 -1.32 18.59
CA LEU A 132 -5.63 -0.28 17.62
C LEU A 132 -6.98 -0.60 16.95
N PRO A 133 -7.85 0.41 16.71
CA PRO A 133 -9.18 0.23 16.13
C PRO A 133 -9.19 -0.54 14.80
N SER A 134 -8.20 -0.30 13.94
CA SER A 134 -8.03 -1.01 12.66
C SER A 134 -7.90 -2.53 12.79
N PHE A 135 -7.32 -3.02 13.89
CA PHE A 135 -7.23 -4.45 14.19
C PHE A 135 -8.44 -4.97 14.96
N SER A 136 -8.84 -4.28 16.04
CA SER A 136 -9.91 -4.76 16.93
C SER A 136 -11.26 -4.89 16.22
N ARG A 137 -11.59 -3.97 15.29
CA ARG A 137 -12.78 -4.04 14.42
C ARG A 137 -12.81 -5.28 13.51
N CYS A 138 -11.66 -5.89 13.26
CA CYS A 138 -11.52 -7.07 12.44
C CYS A 138 -11.40 -8.36 13.26
N GLY A 139 -11.57 -8.30 14.58
CA GLY A 139 -11.32 -9.44 15.46
C GLY A 139 -9.84 -9.74 15.62
N TYR A 140 -8.97 -8.73 15.54
CA TYR A 140 -7.53 -8.90 15.68
C TYR A 140 -6.94 -8.00 16.77
N PHE A 141 -5.78 -8.39 17.31
CA PHE A 141 -5.09 -7.62 18.34
C PHE A 141 -3.69 -7.21 17.90
N ALA A 142 -3.40 -5.91 17.99
CA ALA A 142 -2.09 -5.31 17.80
C ALA A 142 -2.10 -3.87 18.31
N LYS A 143 -0.98 -3.45 18.92
CA LYS A 143 -0.80 -2.14 19.56
C LYS A 143 -0.04 -1.14 18.69
N ASP A 144 0.71 -1.63 17.70
CA ASP A 144 1.59 -0.83 16.86
C ASP A 144 1.06 -0.70 15.44
N LEU A 145 1.36 0.45 14.81
CA LEU A 145 1.18 0.62 13.38
C LEU A 145 2.12 -0.33 12.63
N LEU A 146 1.60 -0.89 11.54
CA LEU A 146 2.39 -1.70 10.63
C LEU A 146 3.27 -0.87 9.72
N PHE A 147 3.07 0.44 9.63
CA PHE A 147 3.91 1.31 8.81
C PHE A 147 4.04 2.69 9.46
N ASN A 148 4.99 3.50 8.98
CA ASN A 148 5.18 4.87 9.45
C ASN A 148 5.32 5.00 10.98
N LYS A 149 6.14 4.16 11.62
CA LYS A 149 6.42 4.22 13.07
C LYS A 149 6.93 5.58 13.56
N GLY A 150 7.45 6.44 12.66
CA GLY A 150 7.81 7.83 12.94
C GLY A 150 6.64 8.83 12.99
N LYS A 151 5.51 8.56 12.32
CA LYS A 151 4.33 9.47 12.31
C LYS A 151 3.35 9.19 13.46
N ALA A 152 3.37 8.00 14.04
CA ALA A 152 2.53 7.64 15.21
C ALA A 152 2.75 8.56 16.42
N ARG A 153 3.89 9.28 16.50
CA ARG A 153 4.23 10.17 17.62
C ARG A 153 3.72 11.61 17.50
N SER A 154 3.01 11.99 16.42
CA SER A 154 2.44 13.34 16.32
C SER A 154 0.92 13.33 16.35
N ILE A 155 0.36 12.98 17.52
CA ILE A 155 -0.93 13.51 17.94
C ILE A 155 -0.63 14.70 18.86
N LYS A 156 -0.17 15.79 18.23
CA LYS A 156 -0.11 17.18 18.70
C LYS A 156 0.68 17.93 17.64
N GLY A 157 -0.04 18.64 16.78
CA GLY A 157 0.57 19.45 15.72
C GLY A 157 1.38 20.62 16.32
N PRO A 158 2.46 21.06 15.64
CA PRO A 158 3.03 22.38 15.83
C PRO A 158 2.66 23.33 14.66
N PRO A 159 2.78 24.65 14.86
CA PRO A 159 2.08 25.68 14.09
C PRO A 159 2.63 25.89 12.68
N LEU A 160 1.76 26.41 11.82
CA LEU A 160 2.07 26.89 10.47
C LEU A 160 3.21 27.91 10.51
N ASN A 161 4.39 27.50 10.04
CA ASN A 161 5.36 28.37 9.37
C ASN A 161 6.27 27.48 8.52
N GLN A 162 5.83 27.13 7.31
CA GLN A 162 6.66 26.48 6.28
C GLN A 162 6.41 27.15 4.91
N ALA A 163 6.76 28.43 4.79
CA ALA A 163 6.66 29.18 3.54
C ALA A 163 7.81 28.98 2.52
N PRO A 164 9.01 28.43 2.84
CA PRO A 164 10.03 28.16 1.81
C PRO A 164 9.95 26.77 1.16
N ALA A 165 9.48 25.76 1.90
CA ALA A 165 9.50 24.37 1.44
C ALA A 165 8.41 24.06 0.40
N LEU A 166 7.25 24.72 0.53
CA LEU A 166 6.11 24.54 -0.38
C LEU A 166 6.42 25.06 -1.79
N ASP A 167 7.15 26.17 -1.89
CA ASP A 167 7.54 26.77 -3.17
C ASP A 167 8.56 25.91 -3.93
N ILE A 168 9.47 25.26 -3.20
CA ILE A 168 10.43 24.29 -3.75
C ILE A 168 9.69 23.04 -4.23
N GLU A 169 8.75 22.53 -3.44
CA GLU A 169 7.95 21.35 -3.80
C GLU A 169 7.07 21.60 -5.03
N ILE A 170 6.45 22.77 -5.14
CA ILE A 170 5.63 23.16 -6.30
C ILE A 170 6.51 23.23 -7.56
N LYS A 171 7.70 23.86 -7.48
CA LYS A 171 8.64 23.92 -8.62
C LYS A 171 9.11 22.54 -9.07
N LEU A 172 9.48 21.68 -8.13
CA LEU A 172 9.87 20.29 -8.42
C LEU A 172 8.73 19.50 -9.05
N LYS A 173 7.49 19.64 -8.56
CA LYS A 173 6.32 19.01 -9.18
C LYS A 173 6.13 19.47 -10.63
N LEU A 174 6.17 20.77 -10.88
CA LEU A 174 5.98 21.31 -12.23
C LEU A 174 7.06 20.80 -13.19
N GLN A 175 8.32 20.72 -12.75
CA GLN A 175 9.40 20.17 -13.54
C GLN A 175 9.14 18.69 -13.89
N LEU A 176 8.81 17.86 -12.90
CA LEU A 176 8.54 16.44 -13.12
C LEU A 176 7.34 16.21 -14.04
N ILE A 177 6.30 17.05 -13.95
CA ILE A 177 5.14 16.99 -14.86
C ILE A 177 5.58 17.26 -16.29
N LYS A 178 6.44 18.27 -16.49
CA LYS A 178 6.98 18.63 -17.81
C LYS A 178 7.83 17.49 -18.38
N ASP A 179 8.69 16.88 -17.56
CA ASP A 179 9.52 15.75 -17.97
C ASP A 179 8.66 14.55 -18.40
N ILE A 180 7.67 14.19 -17.58
CA ILE A 180 6.71 13.11 -17.89
C ILE A 180 5.98 13.41 -19.20
N GLN A 181 5.49 14.63 -19.40
CA GLN A 181 4.82 15.02 -20.65
C GLN A 181 5.75 14.92 -21.87
N GLY A 182 7.02 15.30 -21.70
CA GLY A 182 8.06 15.12 -22.72
C GLY A 182 8.20 13.65 -23.12
N TYR A 183 8.43 12.76 -22.16
CA TYR A 183 8.54 11.32 -22.44
C TYR A 183 7.27 10.74 -23.08
N LEU A 184 6.09 11.14 -22.60
CA LEU A 184 4.81 10.67 -23.14
C LEU A 184 4.54 11.10 -24.59
N ALA A 185 5.23 12.14 -25.08
CA ALA A 185 5.16 12.58 -26.48
C ALA A 185 6.00 11.69 -27.42
N HIS A 186 7.07 11.08 -26.91
CA HIS A 186 7.97 10.23 -27.69
C HIS A 186 7.49 8.78 -27.85
N PHE A 187 6.52 8.36 -27.03
CA PHE A 187 5.99 7.00 -27.08
C PHE A 187 4.51 6.92 -27.42
N SER A 188 4.16 5.94 -28.25
CA SER A 188 2.77 5.51 -28.39
C SER A 188 2.25 4.90 -27.08
N THR A 189 0.94 4.96 -26.88
CA THR A 189 0.28 4.37 -25.71
C THR A 189 0.63 2.89 -25.52
N SER A 190 0.72 2.13 -26.62
CA SER A 190 1.11 0.71 -26.59
C SER A 190 2.55 0.50 -26.15
N GLN A 191 3.50 1.32 -26.62
CA GLN A 191 4.90 1.27 -26.19
C GLN A 191 5.03 1.55 -24.70
N ILE A 192 4.36 2.59 -24.18
CA ILE A 192 4.42 2.91 -22.75
C ILE A 192 3.87 1.76 -21.93
N MET A 193 2.70 1.22 -22.29
CA MET A 193 2.09 0.10 -21.57
C MET A 193 3.01 -1.13 -21.57
N SER A 194 3.66 -1.43 -22.70
CA SER A 194 4.56 -2.60 -22.82
C SER A 194 5.86 -2.45 -22.02
N LYS A 195 6.46 -1.25 -22.02
CA LYS A 195 7.76 -1.01 -21.36
C LYS A 195 7.64 -0.70 -19.87
N THR A 196 6.56 -0.05 -19.46
CA THR A 196 6.40 0.45 -18.08
C THR A 196 5.40 -0.36 -17.25
N GLY A 197 4.54 -1.17 -17.89
CA GLY A 197 3.46 -1.89 -17.24
C GLY A 197 2.32 -0.99 -16.72
N ILE A 198 2.34 0.32 -17.03
CA ILE A 198 1.26 1.25 -16.69
C ILE A 198 0.03 0.89 -17.52
N ASP A 199 -1.12 0.71 -16.88
CA ASP A 199 -2.35 0.39 -17.61
C ASP A 199 -2.91 1.60 -18.37
N ARG A 200 -3.69 1.33 -19.43
CA ARG A 200 -4.28 2.34 -20.32
C ARG A 200 -5.15 3.37 -19.58
N THR A 201 -5.85 2.96 -18.52
CA THR A 201 -6.73 3.83 -17.73
C THR A 201 -5.90 4.83 -16.95
N THR A 202 -4.85 4.36 -16.28
CA THR A 202 -3.88 5.21 -15.56
C THR A 202 -3.19 6.16 -16.52
N LEU A 203 -2.76 5.68 -17.69
CA LEU A 203 -2.14 6.51 -18.73
C LEU A 203 -3.10 7.58 -19.28
N SER A 204 -4.38 7.23 -19.48
CA SER A 204 -5.39 8.16 -19.95
C SER A 204 -5.70 9.24 -18.90
N LYS A 205 -5.77 8.88 -17.61
CA LYS A 205 -5.92 9.85 -16.51
C LYS A 205 -4.73 10.82 -16.47
N ILE A 206 -3.52 10.32 -16.69
CA ILE A 206 -2.28 11.11 -16.78
C ILE A 206 -2.34 12.09 -17.95
N ARG A 207 -2.71 11.63 -19.15
CA ARG A 207 -2.82 12.48 -20.36
C ARG A 207 -3.93 13.54 -20.26
N LEU A 208 -4.98 13.29 -19.49
CA LEU A 208 -6.07 14.24 -19.23
C LEU A 208 -5.71 15.33 -18.19
N GLY A 209 -4.41 15.57 -17.95
CA GLY A 209 -3.95 16.69 -17.13
C GLY A 209 -4.05 16.49 -15.62
N ARG A 210 -4.30 15.26 -15.14
CA ARG A 210 -4.40 14.96 -13.70
C ARG A 210 -3.05 14.69 -13.02
N LEU A 211 -1.93 14.95 -13.69
CA LEU A 211 -0.60 14.77 -13.12
C LEU A 211 -0.36 15.67 -11.90
N ASN A 212 -0.95 16.86 -11.88
CA ASN A 212 -0.91 17.79 -10.74
C ASN A 212 -1.52 17.22 -9.45
N GLN A 213 -2.43 16.25 -9.56
CA GLN A 213 -3.06 15.57 -8.43
C GLN A 213 -2.14 14.51 -7.80
N LEU A 214 -1.03 14.14 -8.44
CA LEU A 214 -0.12 13.14 -7.92
C LEU A 214 0.85 13.76 -6.89
N SER A 215 1.19 12.98 -5.86
CA SER A 215 2.26 13.33 -4.91
C SER A 215 3.61 13.47 -5.62
N LEU A 216 4.51 14.32 -5.10
CA LEU A 216 5.86 14.51 -5.67
C LEU A 216 6.61 13.19 -5.83
N LYS A 217 6.56 12.31 -4.82
CA LYS A 217 7.19 10.98 -4.85
C LYS A 217 6.67 10.11 -6.00
N ARG A 218 5.37 10.18 -6.30
CA ARG A 218 4.77 9.46 -7.44
C ARG A 218 5.23 10.05 -8.77
N LEU A 219 5.27 11.37 -8.90
CA LEU A 219 5.75 12.04 -10.11
C LEU A 219 7.23 11.71 -10.38
N ALA A 220 8.08 11.78 -9.36
CA ALA A 220 9.50 11.43 -9.48
C ALA A 220 9.68 10.01 -10.01
N ARG A 221 8.91 9.08 -9.45
CA ARG A 221 8.95 7.67 -9.83
C ARG A 221 8.39 7.41 -11.24
N PHE A 222 7.33 8.11 -11.65
CA PHE A 222 6.82 8.04 -13.03
C PHE A 222 7.86 8.57 -14.03
N SER A 223 8.52 9.68 -13.70
CA SER A 223 9.59 10.25 -14.52
C SER A 223 10.75 9.26 -14.68
N GLU A 224 11.20 8.64 -13.59
CA GLU A 224 12.28 7.64 -13.60
C GLU A 224 11.95 6.41 -14.47
N VAL A 225 10.73 5.86 -14.33
CA VAL A 225 10.30 4.70 -15.13
C VAL A 225 10.21 5.05 -16.62
N LEU A 226 9.74 6.25 -16.96
CA LEU A 226 9.66 6.70 -18.35
C LEU A 226 11.02 7.04 -18.95
N ALA A 227 11.92 7.65 -18.16
CA ALA A 227 13.30 7.94 -18.55
C ALA A 227 14.05 6.63 -18.88
N LYS A 228 13.94 5.62 -18.02
CA LYS A 228 14.55 4.31 -18.27
C LYS A 228 13.99 3.63 -19.52
N ALA A 229 12.67 3.68 -19.71
CA ALA A 229 12.04 3.15 -20.93
C ALA A 229 12.46 3.90 -22.21
N TYR A 230 12.89 5.16 -22.07
CA TYR A 230 13.44 6.00 -23.13
C TYR A 230 14.89 5.68 -23.47
N GLU A 231 15.71 5.41 -22.46
CA GLU A 231 17.10 4.95 -22.66
C GLU A 231 17.15 3.52 -23.25
N ASP A 232 16.21 2.66 -22.86
CA ASP A 232 16.09 1.27 -23.34
C ASP A 232 15.38 1.16 -24.71
N GLY A 233 15.20 2.25 -25.48
CA GLY A 233 14.37 2.31 -26.69
C GLY A 233 15.06 2.92 -27.88
#